data_AF-A0A925K4C5-F1
#
_entry.id   AF-A0A925K4C5-F1
#
_cell.length_a   1.000
_cell.length_b   1.000
_cell.length_c   1.000
_cell.angle_alpha   90.00
_cell.angle_beta   90.00
_cell.angle_gamma   90.00
#
_symmetry.space_group_name_H-M   'P 1'
#
loop_
_entity.id
_entity.type
_entity.pdbx_description
1 polymer ?
#
loop_
_entity_poly.entity_id
_entity_poly.type
_entity_poly.pdbx_seq_one_letter_code
_entity_poly.pdbx_strand_id
1 'polypeptide(L)'
;MIRVITLLIILAPFVLAAQTDTTGLIVTPHIATPIGKPNGESVSVKINKDGGSIKSRDGRVELIFPEGALSSKANISIQPITNHAAGGVGNAYDFEPSGTKFNKPVQIIFHYVKEELNGTLAELKSIATQSSNGKWYRLKNIVVDTTAQTLTSSIEHFSSYATFDRVKLRPEQANLKVGKAVSMSVVYMNLPDQDNKADENELQWSNEIAAESKWLVNGIPNGNATIGRITGKTNGKLFSAPQSVPDANPVAVTVNLNWVLNVNLKTFKKISLISNITIYDNAYQISVIGVWKDLRREKMGADYYRRGGGGVSEQIITDTSSFILHLDGNKSRITNIQNMFKDSIINRGNCTLTIWNEAIATGVIQIDGIESITVVPANPPKQQSRGITIRFKKPEIIMPDIVVECTGSSINNSMARGYMSTFTVGLPTTISFMEHEMKDYWSENAGIKEYQVIIRPLVDN
;
A
#
# COMPACT_ATOMS: atom_id res chain seq x y z
N MET A 1 -69.75 33.12 -2.47
CA MET A 1 -68.85 32.58 -3.52
C MET A 1 -67.57 32.12 -2.85
N ILE A 2 -67.28 30.82 -2.84
CA ILE A 2 -66.03 30.28 -2.30
C ILE A 2 -65.15 29.87 -3.50
N ARG A 3 -64.00 30.52 -3.67
CA ARG A 3 -63.04 30.16 -4.72
C ARG A 3 -62.16 29.00 -4.21
N VAL A 4 -62.39 27.82 -4.75
CA VAL A 4 -61.49 26.68 -4.57
C VAL A 4 -60.26 26.90 -5.45
N ILE A 5 -59.07 26.97 -4.85
CA ILE A 5 -57.80 27.04 -5.57
C ILE A 5 -57.24 25.63 -5.68
N THR A 6 -57.33 25.05 -6.88
CA THR A 6 -56.77 23.73 -7.18
C THR A 6 -55.26 23.83 -7.35
N LEU A 7 -54.49 23.42 -6.33
CA LEU A 7 -53.03 23.40 -6.40
C LEU A 7 -52.55 22.19 -7.22
N LEU A 8 -52.15 22.42 -8.47
CA LEU A 8 -51.62 21.38 -9.35
C LEU A 8 -50.15 21.07 -9.00
N ILE A 9 -49.90 20.01 -8.25
CA ILE A 9 -48.53 19.57 -7.93
C ILE A 9 -47.95 18.84 -9.13
N ILE A 10 -47.07 19.51 -9.87
CA ILE A 10 -46.31 18.91 -10.97
C ILE A 10 -45.17 18.08 -10.38
N LEU A 11 -45.36 16.76 -10.34
CA LEU A 11 -44.31 15.79 -10.05
C LEU A 11 -43.32 15.74 -11.22
N ALA A 12 -42.26 16.56 -11.15
CA ALA A 12 -41.11 16.42 -12.03
C ALA A 12 -40.41 15.08 -11.73
N PRO A 13 -40.20 14.19 -12.72
CA PRO A 13 -39.41 12.99 -12.50
C PRO A 13 -37.96 13.39 -12.23
N PHE A 14 -37.47 13.10 -11.02
CA PHE A 14 -36.04 13.09 -10.75
C PHE A 14 -35.40 11.99 -11.60
N VAL A 15 -34.97 12.35 -12.80
CA VAL A 15 -34.02 11.53 -13.56
C VAL A 15 -32.74 11.54 -12.75
N LEU A 16 -32.46 10.44 -12.05
CA LEU A 16 -31.11 10.14 -11.62
C LEU A 16 -30.29 10.05 -12.90
N ALA A 17 -29.56 11.11 -13.20
CA ALA A 17 -28.44 11.04 -14.13
C ALA A 17 -27.42 10.11 -13.47
N ALA A 18 -27.53 8.81 -13.75
CA ALA A 18 -26.41 7.92 -13.58
C ALA A 18 -25.26 8.56 -14.35
N GLN A 19 -24.17 8.88 -13.65
CA GLN A 19 -22.94 9.32 -14.29
C GLN A 19 -22.38 8.09 -15.01
N THR A 20 -22.91 7.83 -16.21
CA THR A 20 -22.34 6.91 -17.17
C THR A 20 -21.05 7.54 -17.62
N ASP A 21 -20.01 7.34 -16.83
CA ASP A 21 -18.63 7.56 -17.23
C ASP A 21 -18.24 6.45 -18.22
N THR A 22 -18.97 6.42 -19.35
CA THR A 22 -18.63 5.71 -20.58
C THR A 22 -17.55 6.50 -21.32
N THR A 23 -16.50 6.87 -20.59
CA THR A 23 -15.15 6.98 -21.14
C THR A 23 -14.71 5.55 -21.46
N GLY A 24 -15.22 5.02 -22.58
CA GLY A 24 -14.72 3.77 -23.14
C GLY A 24 -13.22 3.91 -23.31
N LEU A 25 -12.46 3.05 -22.63
CA LEU A 25 -11.01 3.08 -22.61
C LEU A 25 -10.48 3.01 -24.05
N ILE A 26 -10.12 4.17 -24.59
CA ILE A 26 -9.41 4.27 -25.87
C ILE A 26 -8.11 3.50 -25.68
N VAL A 27 -7.96 2.39 -26.40
CA VAL A 27 -6.72 1.62 -26.41
C VAL A 27 -5.67 2.47 -27.11
N THR A 28 -4.92 3.26 -26.34
CA THR A 28 -3.72 3.91 -26.82
C THR A 28 -2.68 2.83 -27.13
N PRO A 29 -2.12 2.81 -28.35
CA PRO A 29 -1.20 1.77 -28.75
C PRO A 29 0.09 1.85 -27.94
N HIS A 30 0.63 0.68 -27.56
CA HIS A 30 2.06 0.47 -27.26
C HIS A 30 2.72 1.62 -26.49
N ILE A 31 2.20 1.95 -25.29
CA ILE A 31 2.66 3.12 -24.54
C ILE A 31 4.08 2.88 -24.02
N ALA A 32 5.07 3.40 -24.74
CA ALA A 32 6.40 3.60 -24.21
C ALA A 32 6.32 4.55 -23.00
N THR A 33 6.99 4.17 -21.91
CA THR A 33 7.02 4.92 -20.66
C THR A 33 8.45 5.40 -20.38
N PRO A 34 8.63 6.50 -19.63
CA PRO A 34 9.96 6.85 -19.13
C PRO A 34 10.47 5.77 -18.15
N ILE A 35 11.77 5.80 -17.84
CA ILE A 35 12.28 5.10 -16.66
C ILE A 35 11.60 5.69 -15.42
N GLY A 36 11.28 4.83 -14.45
CA GLY A 36 10.66 5.25 -13.19
C GLY A 36 11.54 6.20 -12.38
N LYS A 37 10.91 7.03 -11.55
CA LYS A 37 11.61 7.89 -10.59
C LYS A 37 12.07 7.06 -9.39
N PRO A 38 13.24 7.34 -8.77
CA PRO A 38 13.67 6.69 -7.54
C PRO A 38 12.59 6.69 -6.45
N ASN A 39 12.32 5.53 -5.86
CA ASN A 39 11.30 5.31 -4.83
C ASN A 39 11.80 4.35 -3.73
N GLY A 40 13.01 4.63 -3.23
CA GLY A 40 13.72 3.85 -2.21
C GLY A 40 15.22 4.19 -2.19
N GLU A 41 16.00 3.52 -1.34
CA GLU A 41 17.47 3.65 -1.36
C GLU A 41 18.11 2.76 -2.42
N SER A 42 19.20 3.23 -3.04
CA SER A 42 20.10 2.37 -3.83
C SER A 42 21.00 1.54 -2.92
N VAL A 43 21.26 0.30 -3.32
CA VAL A 43 22.30 -0.56 -2.74
C VAL A 43 23.31 -0.92 -3.82
N SER A 44 24.61 -0.95 -3.47
CA SER A 44 25.69 -1.26 -4.40
C SER A 44 26.68 -2.29 -3.83
N VAL A 45 27.17 -3.21 -4.67
CA VAL A 45 28.25 -4.14 -4.31
C VAL A 45 29.19 -4.39 -5.50
N LYS A 46 30.45 -4.72 -5.22
CA LYS A 46 31.43 -5.05 -6.27
C LYS A 46 31.49 -6.55 -6.51
N ILE A 47 30.89 -7.01 -7.61
CA ILE A 47 30.88 -8.42 -8.04
C ILE A 47 32.02 -8.65 -9.04
N ASN A 48 32.66 -9.81 -8.99
CA ASN A 48 33.77 -10.18 -9.89
C ASN A 48 33.41 -11.42 -10.73
N LYS A 49 34.39 -11.99 -11.44
CA LYS A 49 34.20 -13.20 -12.25
C LYS A 49 33.78 -14.43 -11.44
N ASP A 50 33.99 -14.45 -10.12
CA ASP A 50 33.70 -15.62 -9.27
C ASP A 50 32.20 -15.74 -8.95
N GLY A 51 31.40 -14.74 -9.34
CA GLY A 51 29.98 -14.66 -9.04
C GLY A 51 29.69 -13.91 -7.74
N GLY A 52 28.48 -14.09 -7.22
CA GLY A 52 28.02 -13.45 -5.97
C GLY A 52 26.53 -13.12 -6.01
N SER A 53 26.05 -12.35 -5.04
CA SER A 53 24.68 -11.84 -5.04
C SER A 53 24.58 -10.41 -4.52
N ILE A 54 23.46 -9.77 -4.82
CA ILE A 54 23.04 -8.48 -4.27
C ILE A 54 21.53 -8.50 -4.08
N LYS A 55 21.06 -7.97 -2.95
CA LYS A 55 19.64 -7.86 -2.60
C LYS A 55 19.29 -6.40 -2.37
N SER A 56 18.12 -5.95 -2.85
CA SER A 56 17.61 -4.60 -2.64
C SER A 56 17.44 -4.30 -1.13
N ARG A 57 17.53 -3.01 -0.76
CA ARG A 57 17.42 -2.58 0.66
C ARG A 57 16.10 -3.00 1.32
N ASP A 58 15.01 -2.97 0.57
CA ASP A 58 13.67 -3.41 0.98
C ASP A 58 13.48 -4.93 0.98
N GLY A 59 14.51 -5.72 0.62
CA GLY A 59 14.48 -7.18 0.56
C GLY A 59 13.61 -7.75 -0.56
N ARG A 60 13.04 -6.91 -1.44
CA ARG A 60 12.05 -7.28 -2.45
C ARG A 60 12.65 -7.94 -3.70
N VAL A 61 13.90 -7.64 -4.03
CA VAL A 61 14.59 -8.15 -5.23
C VAL A 61 15.96 -8.68 -4.86
N GLU A 62 16.30 -9.84 -5.41
CA GLU A 62 17.63 -10.44 -5.31
C GLU A 62 18.15 -10.81 -6.70
N LEU A 63 19.45 -10.59 -6.90
CA LEU A 63 20.19 -10.97 -8.11
C LEU A 63 21.31 -11.94 -7.72
N ILE A 64 21.36 -13.10 -8.36
CA ILE A 64 22.38 -14.13 -8.13
C ILE A 64 23.18 -14.33 -9.42
N PHE A 65 24.47 -14.02 -9.34
CA PHE A 65 25.45 -14.06 -10.44
C PHE A 65 26.22 -15.38 -10.36
N PRO A 66 26.04 -16.31 -11.32
CA PRO A 66 26.87 -17.50 -11.37
C PRO A 66 28.33 -17.14 -11.73
N GLU A 67 29.28 -18.01 -11.35
CA GLU A 67 30.67 -17.87 -11.76
C GLU A 67 30.79 -17.70 -13.28
N GLY A 68 31.50 -16.67 -13.72
CA GLY A 68 31.71 -16.32 -15.12
C GLY A 68 30.60 -15.48 -15.76
N ALA A 69 29.54 -15.09 -15.05
CA ALA A 69 28.51 -14.19 -15.57
C ALA A 69 29.09 -12.83 -16.02
N LEU A 70 30.04 -12.30 -15.24
CA LEU A 70 30.82 -11.10 -15.56
C LEU A 70 32.21 -11.47 -16.06
N SER A 71 32.73 -10.72 -17.04
CA SER A 71 34.10 -10.86 -17.55
C SER A 71 35.16 -10.22 -16.65
N SER A 72 34.78 -9.25 -15.82
CA SER A 72 35.67 -8.51 -14.93
C SER A 72 34.92 -8.01 -13.69
N LYS A 73 35.60 -7.30 -12.80
CA LYS A 73 35.00 -6.75 -11.57
C LYS A 73 34.19 -5.49 -11.88
N ALA A 74 32.89 -5.52 -11.62
CA ALA A 74 31.96 -4.42 -11.82
C ALA A 74 31.32 -3.96 -10.50
N ASN A 75 30.94 -2.68 -10.42
CA ASN A 75 30.11 -2.17 -9.34
C ASN A 75 28.64 -2.32 -9.77
N ILE A 76 27.92 -3.22 -9.12
CA ILE A 76 26.52 -3.53 -9.42
C ILE A 76 25.64 -2.79 -8.44
N SER A 77 24.55 -2.18 -8.90
CA SER A 77 23.56 -1.58 -8.00
C SER A 77 22.12 -1.98 -8.32
N ILE A 78 21.26 -1.92 -7.30
CA ILE A 78 19.80 -2.01 -7.41
C ILE A 78 19.20 -0.74 -6.82
N GLN A 79 18.28 -0.10 -7.55
CA GLN A 79 17.53 1.07 -7.10
C GLN A 79 16.02 0.83 -7.29
N PRO A 80 15.19 0.81 -6.23
CA PRO A 80 13.74 0.82 -6.38
C PRO A 80 13.27 2.11 -7.08
N ILE A 81 12.38 1.98 -8.06
CA ILE A 81 11.82 3.06 -8.87
C ILE A 81 10.29 2.91 -9.02
N THR A 82 9.61 3.99 -9.40
CA THR A 82 8.16 3.96 -9.68
C THR A 82 7.85 3.01 -10.83
N ASN A 83 6.88 2.10 -10.62
CA ASN A 83 6.50 1.11 -11.62
C ASN A 83 5.62 1.72 -12.72
N HIS A 84 6.04 1.55 -13.98
CA HIS A 84 5.32 2.00 -15.17
C HIS A 84 4.93 0.85 -16.10
N ALA A 85 5.18 -0.40 -15.70
CA ALA A 85 4.70 -1.56 -16.44
C ALA A 85 3.17 -1.63 -16.44
N ALA A 86 2.57 -2.00 -17.57
CA ALA A 86 1.14 -2.26 -17.63
C ALA A 86 0.80 -3.47 -16.73
N GLY A 87 -0.10 -3.26 -15.76
CA GLY A 87 -0.44 -4.23 -14.72
C GLY A 87 0.57 -4.30 -13.57
N GLY A 88 1.52 -3.36 -13.51
CA GLY A 88 2.61 -3.31 -12.53
C GLY A 88 2.13 -3.37 -11.08
N VAL A 89 2.84 -4.16 -10.27
CA VAL A 89 2.60 -4.31 -8.83
C VAL A 89 3.87 -3.99 -8.06
N GLY A 90 3.72 -3.24 -6.97
CA GLY A 90 4.84 -2.73 -6.18
C GLY A 90 5.76 -1.79 -6.99
N ASN A 91 6.98 -1.61 -6.51
CA ASN A 91 8.03 -0.89 -7.22
C ASN A 91 8.53 -1.68 -8.45
N ALA A 92 9.06 -0.95 -9.43
CA ALA A 92 10.03 -1.49 -10.38
C ALA A 92 11.44 -1.29 -9.80
N TYR A 93 12.47 -1.91 -10.39
CA TYR A 93 13.84 -1.84 -9.89
C TYR A 93 14.77 -1.63 -11.07
N ASP A 94 15.59 -0.59 -10.99
CA ASP A 94 16.60 -0.29 -11.99
C ASP A 94 17.93 -0.90 -11.58
N PHE A 95 18.62 -1.53 -12.53
CA PHE A 95 19.90 -2.20 -12.30
C PHE A 95 21.01 -1.54 -13.11
N GLU A 96 22.09 -1.17 -12.44
CA GLU A 96 23.24 -0.52 -13.07
C GLU A 96 24.51 -1.40 -12.96
N PRO A 97 25.40 -1.39 -13.98
CA PRO A 97 25.41 -0.49 -15.13
C PRO A 97 24.41 -0.89 -16.24
N SER A 98 23.50 -0.01 -16.62
CA SER A 98 22.39 -0.32 -17.54
C SER A 98 22.89 -0.84 -18.90
N GLY A 99 22.22 -1.86 -19.44
CA GLY A 99 22.62 -2.51 -20.69
C GLY A 99 23.85 -3.43 -20.61
N THR A 100 24.50 -3.59 -19.44
CA THR A 100 25.55 -4.62 -19.24
C THR A 100 25.01 -5.98 -19.65
N LYS A 101 25.68 -6.70 -20.56
CA LYS A 101 25.34 -8.07 -20.97
C LYS A 101 26.17 -9.10 -20.21
N PHE A 102 25.59 -10.24 -19.87
CA PHE A 102 26.26 -11.31 -19.13
C PHE A 102 26.70 -12.45 -20.05
N ASN A 103 27.83 -13.08 -19.74
CA ASN A 103 28.30 -14.28 -20.46
C ASN A 103 27.53 -15.55 -20.05
N LYS A 104 26.86 -15.50 -18.89
CA LYS A 104 25.94 -16.53 -18.37
C LYS A 104 24.75 -15.80 -17.75
N PRO A 105 23.50 -16.29 -17.92
CA PRO A 105 22.33 -15.61 -17.38
C PRO A 105 22.43 -15.45 -15.85
N VAL A 106 22.07 -14.26 -15.37
CA VAL A 106 21.94 -13.92 -13.95
C VAL A 106 20.53 -14.29 -13.50
N GLN A 107 20.39 -14.89 -12.32
CA GLN A 107 19.07 -15.18 -11.77
C GLN A 107 18.49 -13.93 -11.10
N ILE A 108 17.25 -13.58 -11.42
CA ILE A 108 16.46 -12.55 -10.76
C ILE A 108 15.37 -13.21 -9.92
N ILE A 109 15.24 -12.78 -8.67
CA ILE A 109 14.21 -13.25 -7.73
C ILE A 109 13.46 -12.03 -7.22
N PHE A 110 12.15 -11.99 -7.45
CA PHE A 110 11.23 -11.06 -6.81
C PHE A 110 10.53 -11.77 -5.65
N HIS A 111 10.57 -11.20 -4.46
CA HIS A 111 9.69 -11.59 -3.35
C HIS A 111 8.39 -10.79 -3.43
N TYR A 112 7.24 -11.42 -3.15
CA TYR A 112 5.94 -10.75 -3.06
C TYR A 112 5.28 -10.97 -1.69
N VAL A 113 4.45 -10.01 -1.26
CA VAL A 113 3.67 -10.10 -0.03
C VAL A 113 2.22 -10.50 -0.31
N LYS A 114 1.46 -10.89 0.72
CA LYS A 114 0.11 -11.46 0.53
C LYS A 114 -0.89 -10.44 0.03
N GLU A 115 -0.69 -9.18 0.38
CA GLU A 115 -1.48 -8.01 0.02
C GLU A 115 -1.44 -7.77 -1.50
N GLU A 116 -0.33 -8.15 -2.16
CA GLU A 116 -0.16 -8.10 -3.62
C GLU A 116 -0.86 -9.24 -4.36
N LEU A 117 -1.62 -10.09 -3.65
CA LEU A 117 -2.53 -11.08 -4.21
C LEU A 117 -3.99 -10.61 -4.24
N ASN A 118 -4.32 -9.44 -3.68
CA ASN A 118 -5.68 -8.90 -3.74
C ASN A 118 -6.14 -8.76 -5.21
N GLY A 119 -7.31 -9.31 -5.54
CA GLY A 119 -7.82 -9.36 -6.91
C GLY A 119 -7.12 -10.33 -7.88
N THR A 120 -6.05 -11.04 -7.49
CA THR A 120 -5.26 -11.90 -8.39
C THR A 120 -4.91 -13.26 -7.74
N LEU A 121 -4.04 -14.05 -8.38
CA LEU A 121 -3.43 -15.27 -7.83
C LEU A 121 -1.92 -15.20 -8.03
N ALA A 122 -1.15 -15.83 -7.14
CA ALA A 122 0.32 -15.82 -7.21
C ALA A 122 0.83 -16.33 -8.56
N GLU A 123 0.25 -17.41 -9.09
CA GLU A 123 0.67 -18.00 -10.36
C GLU A 123 0.17 -17.23 -11.60
N LEU A 124 -0.61 -16.15 -11.41
CA LEU A 124 -0.97 -15.19 -12.46
C LEU A 124 -0.07 -13.95 -12.45
N LYS A 125 0.84 -13.82 -11.47
CA LYS A 125 1.89 -12.81 -11.46
C LYS A 125 3.00 -13.17 -12.46
N SER A 126 3.68 -12.16 -12.97
CA SER A 126 4.77 -12.32 -13.94
C SER A 126 5.79 -11.19 -13.78
N ILE A 127 6.93 -11.29 -14.47
CA ILE A 127 8.03 -10.32 -14.45
C ILE A 127 8.15 -9.70 -15.84
N ALA A 128 8.38 -8.40 -15.92
CA ALA A 128 8.70 -7.69 -17.16
C ALA A 128 10.01 -6.91 -17.04
N THR A 129 10.64 -6.68 -18.18
CA THR A 129 11.78 -5.77 -18.36
C THR A 129 11.36 -4.58 -19.21
N GLN A 130 11.87 -3.39 -18.92
CA GLN A 130 11.79 -2.26 -19.82
C GLN A 130 12.88 -2.39 -20.91
N SER A 131 12.60 -1.91 -22.11
CA SER A 131 13.56 -1.80 -23.21
C SER A 131 14.09 -0.37 -23.34
N SER A 132 15.15 -0.18 -24.10
CA SER A 132 15.73 1.16 -24.38
C SER A 132 14.78 2.13 -25.11
N ASN A 133 13.70 1.65 -25.72
CA ASN A 133 12.63 2.47 -26.29
C ASN A 133 11.42 2.65 -25.33
N GLY A 134 11.58 2.37 -24.04
CA GLY A 134 10.59 2.63 -22.98
C GLY A 134 9.42 1.64 -22.91
N LYS A 135 9.36 0.66 -23.81
CA LYS A 135 8.34 -0.40 -23.84
C LYS A 135 8.65 -1.48 -22.80
N TRP A 136 7.63 -2.22 -22.37
CA TRP A 136 7.78 -3.30 -21.39
C TRP A 136 7.54 -4.67 -22.04
N TYR A 137 8.37 -5.65 -21.74
CA TYR A 137 8.29 -7.01 -22.28
C TYR A 137 8.32 -8.05 -21.15
N ARG A 138 7.42 -9.03 -21.21
CA ARG A 138 7.37 -10.18 -20.28
C ARG A 138 8.66 -11.01 -20.37
N LEU A 139 9.22 -11.41 -19.23
CA LEU A 139 10.29 -12.41 -19.14
C LEU A 139 9.78 -13.83 -19.34
N LYS A 140 10.63 -14.69 -19.90
CA LYS A 140 10.32 -16.09 -20.19
C LYS A 140 10.71 -16.99 -19.01
N ASN A 141 10.17 -18.21 -18.99
CA ASN A 141 10.56 -19.27 -18.03
C ASN A 141 10.49 -18.87 -16.55
N ILE A 142 9.54 -18.00 -16.20
CA ILE A 142 9.32 -17.57 -14.81
C ILE A 142 8.82 -18.76 -13.99
N VAL A 143 9.46 -19.03 -12.86
CA VAL A 143 9.04 -20.00 -11.85
C VAL A 143 8.37 -19.24 -10.71
N VAL A 144 7.18 -19.66 -10.30
CA VAL A 144 6.46 -19.08 -9.15
C VAL A 144 6.46 -20.10 -8.01
N ASP A 145 7.03 -19.71 -6.87
CA ASP A 145 6.96 -20.48 -5.63
C ASP A 145 5.96 -19.80 -4.68
N THR A 146 4.85 -20.50 -4.40
CA THR A 146 3.78 -20.00 -3.52
C THR A 146 4.06 -20.19 -2.03
N THR A 147 5.07 -21.00 -1.68
CA THR A 147 5.52 -21.25 -0.31
C THR A 147 6.62 -20.27 0.10
N ALA A 148 7.63 -20.07 -0.76
CA ALA A 148 8.67 -19.06 -0.57
C ALA A 148 8.23 -17.64 -0.93
N GLN A 149 7.05 -17.49 -1.55
CA GLN A 149 6.48 -16.25 -2.06
C GLN A 149 7.40 -15.52 -3.05
N THR A 150 7.91 -16.25 -4.06
CA THR A 150 8.83 -15.70 -5.07
C THR A 150 8.35 -15.88 -6.51
N LEU A 151 8.83 -14.97 -7.37
CA LEU A 151 8.95 -15.18 -8.81
C LEU A 151 10.43 -15.19 -9.17
N THR A 152 10.88 -16.25 -9.85
CA THR A 152 12.28 -16.42 -10.27
C THR A 152 12.37 -16.51 -11.79
N SER A 153 13.34 -15.82 -12.39
CA SER A 153 13.65 -15.87 -13.82
C SER A 153 15.15 -15.76 -14.04
N SER A 154 15.60 -15.95 -15.28
CA SER A 154 16.94 -15.58 -15.72
C SER A 154 16.90 -14.28 -16.54
N ILE A 155 17.96 -13.48 -16.46
CA ILE A 155 18.19 -12.26 -17.26
C ILE A 155 19.56 -12.29 -17.93
N GLU A 156 19.65 -11.77 -19.15
CA GLU A 156 20.88 -11.78 -19.97
C GLU A 156 21.60 -10.42 -20.01
N HIS A 157 20.94 -9.37 -19.50
CA HIS A 157 21.49 -8.03 -19.37
C HIS A 157 20.89 -7.29 -18.18
N PHE A 158 21.42 -6.10 -17.84
CA PHE A 158 20.74 -5.15 -16.96
C PHE A 158 19.80 -4.22 -17.72
N SER A 159 18.74 -3.81 -17.02
CA SER A 159 17.75 -2.80 -17.38
C SER A 159 16.85 -2.57 -16.15
N SER A 160 15.71 -1.91 -16.32
CA SER A 160 14.66 -1.83 -15.31
C SER A 160 13.74 -3.06 -15.36
N TYR A 161 13.38 -3.62 -14.20
CA TYR A 161 12.52 -4.80 -14.07
C TYR A 161 11.35 -4.56 -13.11
N ALA A 162 10.21 -5.20 -13.36
CA ALA A 162 9.00 -5.02 -12.57
C ALA A 162 8.20 -6.32 -12.47
N THR A 163 7.43 -6.50 -11.39
CA THR A 163 6.34 -7.51 -11.38
C THR A 163 5.05 -6.90 -11.90
N PHE A 164 4.19 -7.72 -12.49
CA PHE A 164 2.85 -7.34 -12.94
C PHE A 164 1.87 -8.51 -12.83
N ASP A 165 0.57 -8.22 -12.78
CA ASP A 165 -0.50 -9.22 -12.77
C ASP A 165 -1.03 -9.46 -14.19
N ARG A 166 -1.06 -10.73 -14.66
CA ARG A 166 -1.62 -11.06 -15.98
C ARG A 166 -3.15 -11.02 -16.02
N VAL A 167 -3.82 -11.28 -14.91
CA VAL A 167 -5.28 -11.17 -14.77
C VAL A 167 -5.59 -10.64 -13.37
N LYS A 168 -6.50 -9.67 -13.27
CA LYS A 168 -6.88 -9.06 -12.00
C LYS A 168 -8.34 -8.62 -11.97
N LEU A 169 -9.03 -8.87 -10.86
CA LEU A 169 -10.33 -8.28 -10.56
C LEU A 169 -10.13 -6.90 -9.93
N ARG A 170 -10.78 -5.89 -10.50
CA ARG A 170 -10.78 -4.49 -10.05
C ARG A 170 -12.19 -4.03 -9.65
N PRO A 171 -12.32 -3.14 -8.65
CA PRO A 171 -11.28 -2.80 -7.66
C PRO A 171 -10.87 -4.06 -6.87
N GLU A 172 -9.62 -4.09 -6.42
CA GLU A 172 -9.02 -5.23 -5.70
C GLU A 172 -9.60 -5.36 -4.28
N GLN A 173 -9.92 -4.19 -3.72
CA GLN A 173 -10.65 -3.95 -2.49
C GLN A 173 -11.32 -2.58 -2.62
N ALA A 174 -12.46 -2.37 -1.95
CA ALA A 174 -13.15 -1.08 -1.94
C ALA A 174 -13.83 -0.85 -0.58
N ASN A 175 -13.98 0.42 -0.20
CA ASN A 175 -14.93 0.83 0.83
C ASN A 175 -16.18 1.33 0.10
N LEU A 176 -17.37 0.90 0.52
CA LEU A 176 -18.62 1.26 -0.15
C LEU A 176 -19.74 1.50 0.87
N LYS A 177 -20.32 2.69 0.88
CA LYS A 177 -21.43 3.01 1.78
C LYS A 177 -22.68 2.19 1.43
N VAL A 178 -23.49 1.85 2.43
CA VAL A 178 -24.77 1.13 2.25
C VAL A 178 -25.62 1.77 1.14
N GLY A 179 -26.21 0.92 0.29
CA GLY A 179 -27.00 1.31 -0.87
C GLY A 179 -26.24 1.97 -2.04
N LYS A 180 -24.91 2.17 -1.94
CA LYS A 180 -24.07 2.60 -3.08
C LYS A 180 -23.72 1.42 -3.99
N ALA A 181 -23.04 1.70 -5.09
CA ALA A 181 -22.60 0.70 -6.05
C ALA A 181 -21.21 1.02 -6.58
N VAL A 182 -20.45 -0.03 -6.93
CA VAL A 182 -19.11 0.07 -7.52
C VAL A 182 -19.00 -0.81 -8.76
N SER A 183 -18.30 -0.31 -9.77
CA SER A 183 -18.03 -1.05 -11.01
C SER A 183 -16.92 -2.08 -10.79
N MET A 184 -17.26 -3.35 -11.00
CA MET A 184 -16.35 -4.48 -10.98
C MET A 184 -15.96 -4.85 -12.42
N SER A 185 -14.67 -4.92 -12.71
CA SER A 185 -14.16 -5.41 -13.99
C SER A 185 -13.02 -6.38 -13.78
N VAL A 186 -12.91 -7.40 -14.63
CA VAL A 186 -11.67 -8.16 -14.73
C VAL A 186 -10.85 -7.50 -15.84
N VAL A 187 -9.58 -7.23 -15.55
CA VAL A 187 -8.58 -6.74 -16.51
C VAL A 187 -7.55 -7.83 -16.75
N TYR A 188 -6.99 -7.88 -17.95
CA TYR A 188 -5.93 -8.83 -18.26
C TYR A 188 -4.94 -8.32 -19.30
N MET A 189 -3.76 -8.95 -19.29
CA MET A 189 -2.68 -8.70 -20.21
C MET A 189 -2.75 -9.69 -21.38
N ASN A 190 -3.05 -9.20 -22.58
CA ASN A 190 -3.11 -10.02 -23.77
C ASN A 190 -1.71 -10.28 -24.31
N LEU A 191 -1.12 -11.39 -23.84
CA LEU A 191 0.22 -11.83 -24.20
C LEU A 191 0.12 -13.21 -24.86
N PRO A 192 0.49 -13.34 -26.14
CA PRO A 192 0.65 -14.64 -26.80
C PRO A 192 1.42 -15.67 -25.97
N ASP A 193 0.97 -16.92 -26.09
CA ASP A 193 1.54 -18.07 -25.38
C ASP A 193 2.67 -18.76 -26.17
N GLN A 194 2.98 -18.28 -27.38
CA GLN A 194 4.03 -18.84 -28.23
C GLN A 194 5.32 -18.02 -28.12
N ASP A 195 6.41 -18.66 -27.70
CA ASP A 195 7.68 -18.02 -27.41
C ASP A 195 8.47 -17.53 -28.64
N ASN A 196 7.89 -17.60 -29.84
CA ASN A 196 8.65 -17.64 -31.09
C ASN A 196 8.97 -16.28 -31.73
N LYS A 197 8.49 -15.15 -31.19
CA LYS A 197 8.89 -13.79 -31.62
C LYS A 197 9.05 -12.83 -30.45
N ALA A 198 10.03 -11.94 -30.55
CA ALA A 198 10.33 -10.95 -29.50
C ALA A 198 9.19 -9.94 -29.31
N ASP A 199 8.57 -9.50 -30.41
CA ASP A 199 7.48 -8.52 -30.43
C ASP A 199 6.20 -9.03 -29.73
N GLU A 200 6.03 -10.35 -29.62
CA GLU A 200 4.86 -11.00 -29.02
C GLU A 200 4.89 -11.02 -27.47
N ASN A 201 5.93 -10.48 -26.84
CA ASN A 201 6.02 -10.36 -25.37
C ASN A 201 5.74 -8.94 -24.84
N GLU A 202 5.43 -7.97 -25.69
CA GLU A 202 5.17 -6.58 -25.27
C GLU A 202 3.88 -6.48 -24.44
N LEU A 203 3.95 -5.78 -23.30
CA LEU A 203 2.85 -5.65 -22.36
C LEU A 203 1.71 -4.78 -22.93
N GLN A 204 0.55 -5.39 -23.15
CA GLN A 204 -0.68 -4.71 -23.56
C GLN A 204 -1.88 -5.08 -22.69
N TRP A 205 -2.64 -4.05 -22.28
CA TRP A 205 -3.97 -4.23 -21.72
C TRP A 205 -4.95 -4.67 -22.81
N SER A 206 -5.85 -5.60 -22.48
CA SER A 206 -7.05 -5.88 -23.29
C SER A 206 -8.32 -5.45 -22.56
N ASN A 207 -9.27 -4.94 -23.34
CA ASN A 207 -10.59 -4.51 -22.90
C ASN A 207 -11.66 -5.63 -23.04
N GLU A 208 -11.31 -6.78 -23.63
CA GLU A 208 -12.29 -7.81 -24.04
C GLU A 208 -12.10 -9.16 -23.35
N ILE A 209 -12.93 -9.47 -22.36
CA ILE A 209 -13.00 -10.82 -21.78
C ILE A 209 -14.08 -11.62 -22.51
N ALA A 210 -13.64 -12.40 -23.50
CA ALA A 210 -14.49 -13.38 -24.19
C ALA A 210 -14.85 -14.61 -23.33
N ALA A 211 -14.38 -14.68 -22.08
CA ALA A 211 -14.61 -15.80 -21.19
C ALA A 211 -16.00 -15.77 -20.52
N GLU A 212 -16.65 -16.93 -20.46
CA GLU A 212 -17.82 -17.13 -19.61
C GLU A 212 -17.43 -16.89 -18.14
N SER A 213 -18.18 -16.03 -17.44
CA SER A 213 -17.92 -15.66 -16.05
C SER A 213 -19.13 -15.88 -15.15
N LYS A 214 -18.92 -16.62 -14.05
CA LYS A 214 -19.91 -16.82 -12.98
C LYS A 214 -19.52 -15.98 -11.77
N TRP A 215 -20.42 -15.07 -11.37
CA TRP A 215 -20.19 -14.12 -10.29
C TRP A 215 -20.95 -14.50 -9.02
N LEU A 216 -20.30 -14.33 -7.87
CA LEU A 216 -20.84 -14.66 -6.56
C LEU A 216 -20.53 -13.53 -5.57
N VAL A 217 -21.38 -13.38 -4.56
CA VAL A 217 -21.20 -12.49 -3.41
C VAL A 217 -21.28 -13.35 -2.16
N ASN A 218 -20.24 -13.36 -1.33
CA ASN A 218 -20.07 -14.30 -0.19
C ASN A 218 -20.48 -15.76 -0.56
N GLY A 219 -20.06 -16.23 -1.74
CA GLY A 219 -20.38 -17.57 -2.26
C GLY A 219 -21.79 -17.76 -2.84
N ILE A 220 -22.69 -16.78 -2.74
CA ILE A 220 -24.05 -16.83 -3.30
C ILE A 220 -24.04 -16.31 -4.76
N PRO A 221 -24.50 -17.08 -5.76
CA PRO A 221 -24.59 -16.61 -7.15
C PRO A 221 -25.36 -15.30 -7.28
N ASN A 222 -24.75 -14.29 -7.90
CA ASN A 222 -25.26 -12.91 -8.03
C ASN A 222 -25.60 -12.16 -6.72
N GLY A 223 -25.40 -12.76 -5.55
CA GLY A 223 -25.72 -12.16 -4.25
C GLY A 223 -27.22 -12.00 -3.96
N ASN A 224 -27.56 -11.23 -2.93
CA ASN A 224 -28.95 -11.01 -2.49
C ASN A 224 -29.12 -9.64 -1.79
N ALA A 225 -30.30 -9.39 -1.18
CA ALA A 225 -30.60 -8.10 -0.55
C ALA A 225 -29.81 -7.78 0.73
N THR A 226 -29.25 -8.78 1.44
CA THR A 226 -28.59 -8.60 2.74
C THR A 226 -27.07 -8.55 2.66
N ILE A 227 -26.46 -9.14 1.63
CA ILE A 227 -24.99 -9.11 1.39
C ILE A 227 -24.60 -8.25 0.19
N GLY A 228 -25.57 -7.69 -0.54
CA GLY A 228 -25.36 -6.99 -1.80
C GLY A 228 -25.57 -7.89 -3.01
N ARG A 229 -25.80 -7.27 -4.16
CA ARG A 229 -26.07 -7.95 -5.44
C ARG A 229 -25.04 -7.55 -6.49
N ILE A 230 -24.74 -8.46 -7.41
CA ILE A 230 -23.91 -8.17 -8.58
C ILE A 230 -24.68 -8.43 -9.87
N THR A 231 -24.69 -7.44 -10.76
CA THR A 231 -25.53 -7.38 -11.96
C THR A 231 -24.75 -6.84 -13.17
N GLY A 232 -25.33 -6.85 -14.37
CA GLY A 232 -24.67 -6.36 -15.61
C GLY A 232 -24.18 -7.47 -16.56
N LYS A 233 -23.49 -7.09 -17.64
CA LYS A 233 -23.04 -7.99 -18.73
C LYS A 233 -21.52 -8.19 -18.73
N THR A 234 -21.08 -9.26 -19.40
CA THR A 234 -19.70 -9.79 -19.55
C THR A 234 -18.57 -9.09 -18.79
N ASN A 235 -18.04 -7.97 -19.30
CA ASN A 235 -16.74 -7.42 -18.84
C ASN A 235 -16.85 -6.43 -17.67
N GLY A 236 -18.04 -5.86 -17.44
CA GLY A 236 -18.30 -4.85 -16.43
C GLY A 236 -19.56 -5.21 -15.65
N LYS A 237 -19.39 -5.62 -14.39
CA LYS A 237 -20.49 -5.87 -13.47
C LYS A 237 -20.65 -4.68 -12.51
N LEU A 238 -21.87 -4.39 -12.12
CA LEU A 238 -22.14 -3.46 -11.04
C LEU A 238 -22.41 -4.26 -9.76
N PHE A 239 -21.55 -4.10 -8.76
CA PHE A 239 -21.86 -4.56 -7.40
C PHE A 239 -22.63 -3.45 -6.68
N SER A 240 -23.78 -3.77 -6.10
CA SER A 240 -24.60 -2.86 -5.31
C SER A 240 -24.61 -3.31 -3.86
N ALA A 241 -24.18 -2.42 -2.97
CA ALA A 241 -24.20 -2.62 -1.53
C ALA A 241 -25.64 -2.85 -1.02
N PRO A 242 -25.82 -3.67 0.02
CA PRO A 242 -27.09 -3.81 0.71
C PRO A 242 -27.47 -2.50 1.44
N GLN A 243 -28.73 -2.38 1.85
CA GLN A 243 -29.26 -1.18 2.54
C GLN A 243 -28.83 -1.09 4.03
N SER A 244 -28.10 -2.10 4.52
CA SER A 244 -27.59 -2.23 5.88
C SER A 244 -26.26 -2.97 5.84
N VAL A 245 -25.37 -2.70 6.78
CA VAL A 245 -24.07 -3.38 6.86
C VAL A 245 -24.27 -4.89 7.12
N PRO A 246 -23.68 -5.80 6.31
CA PRO A 246 -23.80 -7.24 6.51
C PRO A 246 -23.06 -7.73 7.76
N ASP A 247 -23.53 -8.83 8.36
CA ASP A 247 -22.81 -9.48 9.47
C ASP A 247 -21.45 -10.05 9.03
N ALA A 248 -21.35 -10.52 7.77
CA ALA A 248 -20.09 -10.95 7.15
C ALA A 248 -19.52 -9.84 6.25
N ASN A 249 -18.56 -9.09 6.79
CA ASN A 249 -18.01 -7.86 6.22
C ASN A 249 -16.49 -7.77 6.50
N PRO A 250 -15.59 -7.63 5.51
CA PRO A 250 -15.83 -7.33 4.10
C PRO A 250 -16.63 -8.40 3.34
N VAL A 251 -17.37 -7.94 2.33
CA VAL A 251 -18.09 -8.78 1.38
C VAL A 251 -17.13 -9.23 0.29
N ALA A 252 -16.96 -10.55 0.14
CA ALA A 252 -16.17 -11.16 -0.91
C ALA A 252 -16.99 -11.23 -2.21
N VAL A 253 -16.62 -10.42 -3.20
CA VAL A 253 -17.12 -10.51 -4.57
C VAL A 253 -16.18 -11.41 -5.36
N THR A 254 -16.68 -12.58 -5.77
CA THR A 254 -15.91 -13.59 -6.49
C THR A 254 -16.33 -13.66 -7.96
N VAL A 255 -15.36 -13.77 -8.87
CA VAL A 255 -15.59 -14.14 -10.26
C VAL A 255 -14.86 -15.44 -10.60
N ASN A 256 -15.61 -16.41 -11.09
CA ASN A 256 -15.10 -17.65 -11.66
C ASN A 256 -15.12 -17.55 -13.18
N LEU A 257 -13.93 -17.57 -13.79
CA LEU A 257 -13.72 -17.50 -15.24
C LEU A 257 -13.52 -18.91 -15.79
N ASN A 258 -14.37 -19.34 -16.72
CA ASN A 258 -14.15 -20.56 -17.51
C ASN A 258 -13.28 -20.17 -18.72
N TRP A 259 -11.96 -20.11 -18.51
CA TRP A 259 -11.00 -19.60 -19.49
C TRP A 259 -9.76 -20.48 -19.55
N VAL A 260 -9.36 -20.87 -20.77
CA VAL A 260 -8.06 -21.48 -21.03
C VAL A 260 -7.01 -20.37 -21.20
N LEU A 261 -6.07 -20.29 -20.26
CA LEU A 261 -4.98 -19.31 -20.26
C LEU A 261 -3.69 -20.03 -19.84
N ASN A 262 -2.59 -19.84 -20.58
CA ASN A 262 -1.29 -20.33 -20.14
C ASN A 262 -0.50 -19.19 -19.49
N VAL A 263 0.00 -19.40 -18.27
CA VAL A 263 0.87 -18.44 -17.57
C VAL A 263 2.05 -19.19 -16.99
N ASN A 264 3.27 -18.71 -17.25
CA ASN A 264 4.49 -19.26 -16.67
C ASN A 264 4.58 -20.79 -16.83
N LEU A 265 4.35 -21.28 -18.05
CA LEU A 265 4.27 -22.71 -18.45
C LEU A 265 3.13 -23.54 -17.82
N LYS A 266 2.24 -22.93 -17.01
CA LYS A 266 1.07 -23.58 -16.39
C LYS A 266 -0.22 -23.23 -17.13
N THR A 267 -0.98 -24.25 -17.55
CA THR A 267 -2.32 -24.07 -18.15
C THR A 267 -3.41 -23.97 -17.08
N PHE A 268 -4.10 -22.83 -17.04
CA PHE A 268 -5.34 -22.65 -16.29
C PHE A 268 -6.51 -22.98 -17.22
N LYS A 269 -7.51 -23.69 -16.69
CA LYS A 269 -8.82 -23.91 -17.37
C LYS A 269 -9.98 -23.22 -16.65
N LYS A 270 -9.75 -22.84 -15.39
CA LYS A 270 -10.63 -22.09 -14.51
C LYS A 270 -9.78 -21.18 -13.65
N ILE A 271 -10.21 -19.94 -13.47
CA ILE A 271 -9.58 -18.95 -12.60
C ILE A 271 -10.64 -18.40 -11.67
N SER A 272 -10.34 -18.29 -10.37
CA SER A 272 -11.21 -17.65 -9.37
C SER A 272 -10.49 -16.44 -8.82
N LEU A 273 -11.09 -15.26 -8.95
CA LEU A 273 -10.56 -13.99 -8.43
C LEU A 273 -11.54 -13.42 -7.40
N ILE A 274 -11.01 -12.78 -6.35
CA ILE A 274 -11.80 -12.24 -5.24
C ILE A 274 -11.43 -10.78 -5.01
N SER A 275 -12.45 -9.94 -4.86
CA SER A 275 -12.36 -8.57 -4.37
C SER A 275 -13.09 -8.45 -3.03
N ASN A 276 -12.50 -7.74 -2.08
CA ASN A 276 -13.05 -7.57 -0.74
C ASN A 276 -13.64 -6.16 -0.59
N ILE A 277 -14.97 -6.06 -0.56
CA ILE A 277 -15.68 -4.79 -0.45
C ILE A 277 -16.14 -4.59 1.00
N THR A 278 -15.53 -3.64 1.69
CA THR A 278 -15.92 -3.23 3.04
C THR A 278 -17.17 -2.36 2.96
N ILE A 279 -18.30 -2.90 3.39
CA ILE A 279 -19.56 -2.14 3.45
C ILE A 279 -19.56 -1.34 4.75
N TYR A 280 -19.94 -0.07 4.69
CA TYR A 280 -20.08 0.78 5.87
C TYR A 280 -21.36 1.60 5.80
N ASP A 281 -21.92 2.02 6.95
CA ASP A 281 -22.87 3.13 6.94
C ASP A 281 -22.15 4.41 7.36
N ASN A 282 -21.81 4.55 8.63
CA ASN A 282 -21.10 5.72 9.14
C ASN A 282 -19.72 5.28 9.62
N ALA A 283 -18.70 5.44 8.77
CA ALA A 283 -17.32 5.14 9.11
C ALA A 283 -16.44 6.39 8.99
N TYR A 284 -15.36 6.41 9.75
CA TYR A 284 -14.40 7.50 9.81
C TYR A 284 -12.98 6.94 9.74
N GLN A 285 -12.16 7.48 8.85
CA GLN A 285 -10.71 7.30 8.94
C GLN A 285 -10.19 8.24 10.03
N ILE A 286 -9.45 7.69 10.97
CA ILE A 286 -8.80 8.42 12.05
C ILE A 286 -7.29 8.26 11.86
N SER A 287 -6.59 9.37 11.66
CA SER A 287 -5.14 9.44 11.60
C SER A 287 -4.63 10.19 12.83
N VAL A 288 -3.56 9.71 13.43
CA VAL A 288 -2.88 10.37 14.53
C VAL A 288 -1.49 10.77 14.07
N ILE A 289 -1.22 12.07 14.09
CA ILE A 289 0.10 12.61 13.80
C ILE A 289 0.74 12.98 15.13
N GLY A 290 1.77 12.24 15.52
CA GLY A 290 2.54 12.50 16.74
C GLY A 290 3.88 13.13 16.38
N VAL A 291 4.15 14.34 16.85
CA VAL A 291 5.44 15.01 16.71
C VAL A 291 6.10 15.09 18.08
N TRP A 292 7.25 14.44 18.24
CA TRP A 292 8.09 14.58 19.43
C TRP A 292 9.34 15.38 19.10
N LYS A 293 9.58 16.47 19.85
CA LYS A 293 10.76 17.34 19.76
C LYS A 293 11.62 17.19 21.02
N ASP A 294 12.87 16.78 20.84
CA ASP A 294 13.84 16.72 21.93
C ASP A 294 14.40 18.10 22.30
N LEU A 295 13.86 18.72 23.37
CA LEU A 295 14.31 20.00 23.90
C LEU A 295 15.45 19.92 24.93
N ARG A 296 16.25 18.84 24.96
CA ARG A 296 17.47 18.77 25.83
C ARG A 296 18.42 19.96 25.66
N ARG A 297 18.34 20.68 24.53
CA ARG A 297 19.11 21.90 24.23
C ARG A 297 18.79 23.09 25.14
N GLU A 298 17.55 23.25 25.60
CA GLU A 298 17.14 24.41 26.42
C GLU A 298 17.44 24.21 27.91
N LYS A 299 17.26 23.00 28.43
CA LYS A 299 17.36 22.74 29.89
C LYS A 299 18.76 22.46 30.43
N MET A 300 19.73 22.08 29.59
CA MET A 300 21.07 21.69 30.06
C MET A 300 22.08 22.83 30.19
N GLY A 301 21.72 24.06 29.76
CA GLY A 301 22.58 25.23 29.83
C GLY A 301 23.79 25.19 28.89
N ALA A 302 24.35 26.37 28.58
CA ALA A 302 25.46 26.49 27.63
C ALA A 302 26.77 25.82 28.11
N ASP A 303 26.96 25.68 29.43
CA ASP A 303 28.22 25.18 29.99
C ASP A 303 28.43 23.67 29.88
N TYR A 304 27.36 22.86 29.77
CA TYR A 304 27.50 21.42 29.53
C TYR A 304 28.18 21.14 28.16
N TYR A 305 27.85 21.96 27.16
CA TYR A 305 28.37 21.82 25.80
C TYR A 305 29.83 22.27 25.63
N ARG A 306 30.35 23.14 26.50
CA ARG A 306 31.76 23.56 26.47
C ARG A 306 32.74 22.43 26.82
N ARG A 307 32.29 21.34 27.44
CA ARG A 307 33.14 20.22 27.89
C ARG A 307 33.11 18.99 26.96
N GLY A 308 32.87 19.18 25.66
CA GLY A 308 32.98 18.11 24.66
C GLY A 308 31.80 17.14 24.60
N GLY A 309 30.72 17.38 25.35
CA GLY A 309 29.45 16.69 25.13
C GLY A 309 28.90 17.05 23.75
N GLY A 310 28.80 16.08 22.84
CA GLY A 310 28.37 16.33 21.47
C GLY A 310 26.96 16.92 21.40
N GLY A 311 26.77 17.95 20.56
CA GLY A 311 25.49 18.62 20.32
C GLY A 311 24.33 17.65 20.15
N VAL A 312 23.40 17.62 21.12
CA VAL A 312 22.11 16.93 20.97
C VAL A 312 21.29 17.77 19.99
N SER A 313 21.11 17.26 18.78
CA SER A 313 20.23 17.85 17.77
C SER A 313 18.79 17.80 18.25
N GLU A 314 17.98 18.78 17.84
CA GLU A 314 16.54 18.64 17.88
C GLU A 314 16.17 17.40 17.06
N GLN A 315 15.68 16.36 17.73
CA GLN A 315 15.15 15.17 17.08
C GLN A 315 13.66 15.39 16.89
N ILE A 316 13.18 15.32 15.65
CA ILE A 316 11.76 15.42 15.32
C ILE A 316 11.29 14.03 14.87
N ILE A 317 10.73 13.26 15.80
CA ILE A 317 10.10 11.99 15.47
C ILE A 317 8.68 12.28 15.04
N THR A 318 8.30 11.80 13.84
CA THR A 318 6.90 11.86 13.37
C THR A 318 6.28 10.47 13.42
N ASP A 319 5.06 10.40 13.90
CA ASP A 319 4.16 9.25 13.80
C ASP A 319 3.03 9.64 12.86
N THR A 320 2.57 8.73 12.00
CA THR A 320 1.43 8.96 11.08
C THR A 320 0.44 7.79 11.10
N SER A 321 0.36 7.11 12.23
CA SER A 321 -0.50 5.94 12.41
C SER A 321 -1.99 6.25 12.15
N SER A 322 -2.74 5.27 11.62
CA SER A 322 -4.16 5.45 11.30
C SER A 322 -4.99 4.18 11.45
N PHE A 323 -6.32 4.35 11.46
CA PHE A 323 -7.29 3.24 11.49
C PHE A 323 -8.65 3.71 10.95
N ILE A 324 -9.56 2.76 10.72
CA ILE A 324 -10.96 3.03 10.37
C ILE A 324 -11.86 2.65 11.55
N LEU A 325 -12.64 3.62 12.02
CA LEU A 325 -13.75 3.42 12.95
C LEU A 325 -15.05 3.23 12.17
N HIS A 326 -15.74 2.11 12.36
CA HIS A 326 -17.09 1.88 11.84
C HIS A 326 -18.13 2.07 12.93
N LEU A 327 -19.22 2.78 12.63
CA LEU A 327 -20.38 3.02 13.49
C LEU A 327 -21.62 2.45 12.80
N ASP A 328 -21.89 1.18 13.09
CA ASP A 328 -22.90 0.37 12.43
C ASP A 328 -24.13 0.29 13.35
N GLY A 329 -24.88 1.40 13.42
CA GLY A 329 -26.01 1.58 14.34
C GLY A 329 -25.55 1.61 15.81
N ASN A 330 -25.90 0.57 16.57
CA ASN A 330 -25.48 0.40 17.97
C ASN A 330 -24.17 -0.41 18.12
N LYS A 331 -23.58 -0.90 17.03
CA LYS A 331 -22.29 -1.61 17.03
C LYS A 331 -21.18 -0.65 16.62
N SER A 332 -20.00 -0.80 17.21
CA SER A 332 -18.78 -0.11 16.76
C SER A 332 -17.62 -1.10 16.64
N ARG A 333 -16.75 -0.89 15.65
CA ARG A 333 -15.56 -1.72 15.43
C ARG A 333 -14.43 -0.88 14.83
N ILE A 334 -13.19 -1.29 15.08
CA ILE A 334 -11.98 -0.72 14.48
C ILE A 334 -11.41 -1.73 13.47
N THR A 335 -11.03 -1.26 12.29
CA THR A 335 -10.29 -2.05 11.29
C THR A 335 -9.14 -1.25 10.69
N ASN A 336 -8.32 -1.89 9.86
CA ASN A 336 -7.27 -1.25 9.06
C ASN A 336 -6.29 -0.43 9.90
N ILE A 337 -5.93 -0.95 11.08
CA ILE A 337 -4.90 -0.35 11.94
C ILE A 337 -3.57 -0.36 11.18
N GLN A 338 -2.96 0.82 11.07
CA GLN A 338 -1.65 1.05 10.51
C GLN A 338 -0.84 1.79 11.57
N ASN A 339 0.11 1.09 12.21
CA ASN A 339 1.12 1.74 13.06
C ASN A 339 2.25 2.21 12.13
N MET A 340 2.43 3.52 11.95
CA MET A 340 3.41 4.10 11.04
C MET A 340 4.33 5.09 11.77
N PHE A 341 5.48 4.58 12.20
CA PHE A 341 6.65 5.42 12.47
C PHE A 341 7.12 6.05 11.15
N LYS A 342 7.38 7.36 11.15
CA LYS A 342 7.94 8.07 10.01
C LYS A 342 9.06 8.98 10.49
N ASP A 343 10.30 8.54 10.29
CA ASP A 343 11.46 9.36 10.65
C ASP A 343 11.52 10.64 9.80
N SER A 344 12.12 11.69 10.37
CA SER A 344 12.63 12.82 9.60
C SER A 344 14.16 12.81 9.70
N ILE A 345 14.79 12.38 8.60
CA ILE A 345 16.25 12.13 8.51
C ILE A 345 17.03 13.32 9.06
N ILE A 346 17.73 13.11 10.17
CA ILE A 346 18.60 14.13 10.77
C ILE A 346 19.92 14.17 10.00
N ASN A 347 20.00 15.02 8.96
CA ASN A 347 21.29 15.32 8.33
C ASN A 347 22.14 16.18 9.28
N ARG A 348 23.14 15.58 9.92
CA ARG A 348 24.03 16.24 10.88
C ARG A 348 25.34 16.64 10.22
N GLY A 349 25.28 17.61 9.31
CA GLY A 349 26.43 18.12 8.57
C GLY A 349 27.08 17.05 7.70
N ASN A 350 28.20 16.49 8.18
CA ASN A 350 28.97 15.43 7.53
C ASN A 350 28.61 14.00 8.02
N CYS A 351 27.59 13.85 8.86
CA CYS A 351 27.11 12.56 9.36
C CYS A 351 25.70 12.19 8.84
N THR A 352 25.55 10.94 8.43
CA THR A 352 24.30 10.27 8.07
C THR A 352 23.84 9.41 9.25
N LEU A 353 22.53 9.38 9.51
CA LEU A 353 21.91 8.44 10.46
C LEU A 353 21.09 7.43 9.66
N THR A 354 21.29 6.15 9.93
CA THR A 354 20.66 5.03 9.22
C THR A 354 19.93 4.13 10.22
N ILE A 355 18.63 3.98 10.01
CA ILE A 355 17.78 3.05 10.75
C ILE A 355 17.91 1.65 10.13
N TRP A 356 18.16 0.63 10.96
CA TRP A 356 18.32 -0.76 10.50
C TRP A 356 17.05 -1.61 10.65
N ASN A 357 16.16 -1.23 11.58
CA ASN A 357 15.04 -2.05 12.03
C ASN A 357 13.69 -1.31 11.95
N GLU A 358 13.47 -0.54 10.86
CA GLU A 358 12.24 0.25 10.64
C GLU A 358 10.96 -0.60 10.69
N ALA A 359 11.00 -1.81 10.12
CA ALA A 359 9.84 -2.71 10.03
C ALA A 359 9.33 -3.24 11.39
N ILE A 360 10.08 -3.07 12.48
CA ILE A 360 9.65 -3.39 13.86
C ILE A 360 9.45 -2.14 14.72
N ALA A 361 9.64 -0.93 14.17
CA ALA A 361 9.51 0.32 14.91
C ALA A 361 8.03 0.68 15.11
N THR A 362 7.55 0.63 16.35
CA THR A 362 6.13 0.79 16.71
C THR A 362 5.64 2.24 16.80
N GLY A 363 6.47 3.22 16.41
CA GLY A 363 6.13 4.63 16.51
C GLY A 363 6.19 5.20 17.94
N VAL A 364 5.80 6.46 18.09
CA VAL A 364 5.49 7.06 19.40
C VAL A 364 4.03 6.79 19.81
N ILE A 365 3.21 6.27 18.91
CA ILE A 365 1.80 5.92 19.11
C ILE A 365 1.52 4.54 18.53
N GLN A 366 1.31 3.56 19.40
CA GLN A 366 0.83 2.24 19.00
C GLN A 366 -0.70 2.19 19.17
N ILE A 367 -1.38 1.85 18.08
CA ILE A 367 -2.85 1.75 17.95
C ILE A 367 -3.33 0.31 18.27
N ASP A 368 -2.42 -0.60 18.64
CA ASP A 368 -2.73 -1.96 19.09
C ASP A 368 -3.28 -1.99 20.52
N GLY A 369 -4.20 -2.93 20.79
CA GLY A 369 -4.74 -3.13 22.15
C GLY A 369 -5.71 -2.05 22.62
N ILE A 370 -6.37 -1.35 21.70
CA ILE A 370 -7.42 -0.37 22.01
C ILE A 370 -8.64 -1.07 22.63
N GLU A 371 -9.08 -0.57 23.80
CA GLU A 371 -10.23 -1.14 24.53
C GLU A 371 -11.57 -0.45 24.23
N SER A 372 -11.58 0.75 23.61
CA SER A 372 -12.78 1.57 23.35
C SER A 372 -12.41 2.86 22.57
N ILE A 373 -13.36 3.73 22.13
CA ILE A 373 -13.09 4.99 21.36
C ILE A 373 -14.06 6.19 21.53
N THR A 374 -13.58 7.36 22.01
CA THR A 374 -14.41 8.57 22.19
C THR A 374 -14.79 9.19 20.85
N VAL A 375 -16.04 9.02 20.43
CA VAL A 375 -16.58 9.66 19.22
C VAL A 375 -18.05 10.06 19.42
N VAL A 376 -18.39 11.30 19.06
CA VAL A 376 -19.76 11.87 19.11
C VAL A 376 -20.17 12.24 17.68
N PRO A 377 -20.90 11.38 16.94
CA PRO A 377 -21.16 11.61 15.52
C PRO A 377 -21.85 12.95 15.24
N ALA A 378 -21.57 13.55 14.07
CA ALA A 378 -22.18 14.82 13.65
C ALA A 378 -23.72 14.75 13.53
N ASN A 379 -24.27 13.56 13.29
CA ASN A 379 -25.70 13.26 13.40
C ASN A 379 -25.88 12.05 14.33
N PRO A 380 -25.97 12.24 15.66
CA PRO A 380 -26.16 11.13 16.59
C PRO A 380 -27.60 10.57 16.47
N PRO A 381 -27.82 9.27 16.75
CA PRO A 381 -29.16 8.70 16.84
C PRO A 381 -30.03 9.52 17.81
N LYS A 382 -31.31 9.73 17.49
CA LYS A 382 -32.20 10.68 18.18
C LYS A 382 -32.42 10.42 19.68
N GLN A 383 -31.91 9.32 20.24
CA GLN A 383 -31.90 9.06 21.68
C GLN A 383 -30.58 8.42 22.13
N GLN A 384 -30.07 8.90 23.27
CA GLN A 384 -28.84 8.52 23.99
C GLN A 384 -27.49 8.91 23.35
N SER A 385 -26.97 10.02 23.88
CA SER A 385 -25.56 10.40 23.86
C SER A 385 -24.66 9.34 24.52
N ARG A 386 -24.08 8.44 23.72
CA ARG A 386 -22.93 7.62 24.12
C ARG A 386 -21.74 7.92 23.21
N GLY A 387 -20.84 8.77 23.70
CA GLY A 387 -19.46 8.75 23.23
C GLY A 387 -18.77 7.48 23.71
N ILE A 388 -17.89 6.88 22.93
CA ILE A 388 -17.46 5.48 23.15
C ILE A 388 -16.06 5.35 23.83
N THR A 389 -15.49 6.43 24.41
CA THR A 389 -14.26 6.54 25.27
C THR A 389 -12.92 5.91 24.77
N ILE A 390 -11.90 6.65 24.32
CA ILE A 390 -10.67 6.08 23.69
C ILE A 390 -9.57 5.67 24.66
N ARG A 391 -8.83 4.62 24.26
CA ARG A 391 -7.63 4.15 24.96
C ARG A 391 -6.59 3.62 23.95
N PHE A 392 -5.69 4.50 23.49
CA PHE A 392 -4.44 4.03 22.90
C PHE A 392 -3.63 3.30 23.99
N LYS A 393 -3.09 2.12 23.68
CA LYS A 393 -2.23 1.42 24.63
C LYS A 393 -0.91 2.18 24.74
N LYS A 394 -0.31 2.21 25.94
CA LYS A 394 1.07 2.67 26.11
C LYS A 394 1.99 1.69 25.36
N PRO A 395 2.72 2.12 24.31
CA PRO A 395 3.70 1.24 23.67
C PRO A 395 4.84 0.93 24.64
N GLU A 396 5.34 -0.30 24.57
CA GLU A 396 6.78 -0.49 24.69
C GLU A 396 7.37 0.05 23.39
N ILE A 397 8.00 1.23 23.45
CA ILE A 397 8.58 1.84 22.25
C ILE A 397 9.75 0.97 21.80
N ILE A 398 9.54 0.16 20.76
CA ILE A 398 10.62 -0.51 20.05
C ILE A 398 11.25 0.58 19.18
N MET A 399 12.28 1.26 19.72
CA MET A 399 13.07 2.16 18.90
C MET A 399 13.89 1.35 17.89
N PRO A 400 14.00 1.83 16.63
CA PRO A 400 14.89 1.20 15.67
C PRO A 400 16.34 1.26 16.16
N ASP A 401 17.14 0.27 15.77
CA ASP A 401 18.60 0.40 15.84
C ASP A 401 19.06 1.50 14.88
N ILE A 402 19.71 2.53 15.44
CA ILE A 402 20.25 3.68 14.71
C ILE A 402 21.77 3.53 14.61
N VAL A 403 22.27 3.48 13.39
CA VAL A 403 23.71 3.57 13.08
C VAL A 403 24.02 5.01 12.65
N VAL A 404 25.12 5.57 13.15
CA VAL A 404 25.59 6.92 12.81
C VAL A 404 26.90 6.80 12.05
N GLU A 405 26.94 7.29 10.81
CA GLU A 405 28.13 7.27 9.96
C GLU A 405 28.60 8.71 9.70
N CYS A 406 29.78 9.08 10.21
CA CYS A 406 30.36 10.42 10.06
C CYS A 406 31.55 10.41 9.10
N THR A 407 31.49 11.20 8.03
CA THR A 407 32.62 11.35 7.10
C THR A 407 33.73 12.22 7.71
N GLY A 408 34.92 11.65 7.91
CA GLY A 408 36.10 12.36 8.42
C GLY A 408 36.37 12.24 9.92
N SER A 409 35.68 11.37 10.67
CA SER A 409 36.04 11.05 12.06
C SER A 409 35.60 9.63 12.45
N SER A 410 36.56 8.78 12.82
CA SER A 410 36.28 7.42 13.31
C SER A 410 35.76 7.46 14.76
N ILE A 411 34.45 7.63 14.94
CA ILE A 411 33.79 7.46 16.23
C ILE A 411 33.33 6.00 16.31
N ASN A 412 33.90 5.21 17.23
CA ASN A 412 33.52 3.80 17.37
C ASN A 412 32.07 3.67 17.88
N ASN A 413 31.24 2.97 17.11
CA ASN A 413 29.83 2.68 17.43
C ASN A 413 29.71 1.83 18.71
N SER A 414 29.44 2.46 19.86
CA SER A 414 29.10 1.73 21.11
C SER A 414 28.35 2.51 22.19
N MET A 415 27.64 3.61 21.89
CA MET A 415 26.86 4.35 22.92
C MET A 415 25.46 4.78 22.46
N ALA A 416 24.48 3.88 22.58
CA ALA A 416 23.05 4.20 22.61
C ALA A 416 22.25 3.41 23.68
N ARG A 417 22.91 2.82 24.68
CA ARG A 417 22.23 2.27 25.88
C ARG A 417 22.21 3.33 26.99
N GLY A 418 21.38 4.36 26.79
CA GLY A 418 21.31 5.55 27.65
C GLY A 418 19.98 5.72 28.38
N TYR A 419 19.88 5.11 29.57
CA TYR A 419 18.98 5.46 30.68
C TYR A 419 17.50 5.78 30.37
N MET A 420 16.65 4.76 30.58
CA MET A 420 15.22 4.91 30.74
C MET A 420 14.89 5.83 31.93
N SER A 421 14.06 6.85 31.70
CA SER A 421 13.24 7.45 32.76
C SER A 421 11.81 6.93 32.64
N THR A 422 11.15 6.71 33.78
CA THR A 422 9.80 6.12 33.83
C THR A 422 8.77 7.07 33.21
N PHE A 423 8.42 6.82 31.95
CA PHE A 423 7.49 7.65 31.18
C PHE A 423 6.09 7.66 31.80
N THR A 424 5.61 8.85 32.16
CA THR A 424 4.23 9.12 32.58
C THR A 424 3.67 10.21 31.65
N VAL A 425 2.57 9.93 30.95
CA VAL A 425 1.87 10.91 30.08
C VAL A 425 0.37 10.74 30.27
N GLY A 426 -0.36 11.85 30.20
CA GLY A 426 -1.81 11.89 30.41
C GLY A 426 -2.61 11.15 29.34
N LEU A 427 -3.77 10.64 29.76
CA LEU A 427 -4.80 10.08 28.90
C LEU A 427 -5.48 11.20 28.09
N PRO A 428 -5.86 10.99 26.82
CA PRO A 428 -6.85 11.86 26.17
C PRO A 428 -8.22 11.64 26.84
N THR A 429 -8.57 12.49 27.81
CA THR A 429 -9.77 12.30 28.64
C THR A 429 -11.09 12.52 27.90
N THR A 430 -11.07 13.21 26.75
CA THR A 430 -12.24 13.44 25.89
C THR A 430 -11.80 13.74 24.46
N ILE A 431 -12.46 13.15 23.46
CA ILE A 431 -12.40 13.61 22.07
C ILE A 431 -13.77 14.20 21.75
N SER A 432 -13.80 15.50 21.45
CA SER A 432 -15.00 16.27 21.13
C SER A 432 -15.05 16.60 19.64
N PHE A 433 -16.24 16.53 19.06
CA PHE A 433 -16.45 16.80 17.64
C PHE A 433 -16.67 18.29 17.43
N MET A 434 -15.91 18.89 16.52
CA MET A 434 -16.18 20.19 15.94
C MET A 434 -15.96 20.09 14.43
N GLU A 435 -16.73 20.85 13.65
CA GLU A 435 -16.70 20.79 12.18
C GLU A 435 -15.40 21.36 11.58
N HIS A 436 -14.57 22.02 12.38
CA HIS A 436 -13.27 22.57 11.99
C HIS A 436 -12.15 22.25 13.00
N GLU A 437 -10.93 22.33 12.47
CA GLU A 437 -9.62 21.94 13.01
C GLU A 437 -9.42 22.06 14.53
N MET A 438 -8.87 21.00 15.15
CA MET A 438 -8.32 21.10 16.50
C MET A 438 -6.94 21.78 16.50
N LYS A 439 -6.70 22.61 17.52
CA LYS A 439 -5.37 23.09 17.91
C LYS A 439 -4.92 22.48 19.24
N ASP A 440 -3.64 22.12 19.26
CA ASP A 440 -2.67 21.99 20.34
C ASP A 440 -3.14 21.68 21.78
N TYR A 441 -2.58 20.60 22.34
CA TYR A 441 -2.54 20.35 23.78
C TYR A 441 -1.09 20.12 24.24
N TRP A 442 -0.69 20.81 25.30
CA TRP A 442 0.67 20.79 25.84
C TRP A 442 0.78 19.85 27.03
N SER A 443 1.86 19.05 27.11
CA SER A 443 2.21 18.31 28.34
C SER A 443 3.65 18.59 28.75
N GLU A 444 3.84 19.15 29.94
CA GLU A 444 5.16 19.46 30.47
C GLU A 444 5.86 18.21 31.05
N ASN A 445 6.66 17.51 30.24
CA ASN A 445 7.87 16.82 30.72
C ASN A 445 8.74 16.28 29.57
N ALA A 446 10.04 16.61 29.61
CA ALA A 446 11.13 16.09 28.75
C ALA A 446 10.79 15.87 27.26
N GLY A 447 10.60 16.98 26.53
CA GLY A 447 10.33 17.04 25.10
C GLY A 447 8.92 17.55 24.80
N ILE A 448 8.77 18.42 23.80
CA ILE A 448 7.43 18.81 23.35
C ILE A 448 6.81 17.61 22.64
N LYS A 449 5.57 17.30 23.00
CA LYS A 449 4.73 16.31 22.37
C LYS A 449 3.52 17.03 21.78
N GLU A 450 3.56 17.26 20.48
CA GLU A 450 2.44 17.77 19.70
C GLU A 450 1.70 16.56 19.10
N TYR A 451 0.40 16.43 19.37
CA TYR A 451 -0.43 15.36 18.82
C TYR A 451 -1.62 15.96 18.07
N GLN A 452 -1.74 15.64 16.78
CA GLN A 452 -2.87 16.02 15.95
C GLN A 452 -3.69 14.77 15.60
N VAL A 453 -4.93 14.69 16.08
CA VAL A 453 -5.89 13.66 15.65
C VAL A 453 -6.73 14.23 14.52
N ILE A 454 -6.61 13.63 13.33
CA ILE A 454 -7.39 13.98 12.13
C ILE A 454 -8.48 12.93 11.97
N ILE A 455 -9.75 13.37 12.02
CA ILE A 455 -10.92 12.51 11.78
C ILE A 455 -11.55 12.95 10.46
N ARG A 456 -11.72 12.01 9.52
CA ARG A 456 -12.37 12.25 8.22
C ARG A 456 -13.46 11.20 7.99
N PRO A 457 -14.62 11.53 7.42
CA PRO A 457 -15.55 10.51 6.93
C PRO A 457 -14.81 9.56 5.98
N LEU A 458 -15.06 8.26 6.12
CA LEU A 458 -14.60 7.29 5.13
C LEU A 458 -15.32 7.59 3.81
N VAL A 459 -14.55 7.62 2.72
CA VAL A 459 -15.04 7.89 1.37
C VAL A 459 -15.12 6.60 0.56
N ASP A 460 -16.11 6.52 -0.34
CA ASP A 460 -16.19 5.46 -1.34
C ASP A 460 -14.93 5.51 -2.24
N ASN A 461 -14.36 4.36 -2.63
CA ASN A 461 -13.10 4.29 -3.38
C ASN A 461 -13.01 3.12 -4.37
#